data_AF-A0A3B0U028-F1
#
_entry.id   AF-A0A3B0U028-F1
#
_cell.length_a   1.000
_cell.length_b   1.000
_cell.length_c   1.000
_cell.angle_alpha   90.00
_cell.angle_beta   90.00
_cell.angle_gamma   90.00
#
_symmetry.space_group_name_H-M   'P 1'
#
loop_
_entity.id
_entity.type
_entity.pdbx_description
1 polymer ?
#
loop_
_entity_poly.entity_id
_entity_poly.type
_entity_poly.pdbx_seq_one_letter_code
_entity_poly.pdbx_strand_id
1 'polypeptide(L)' 'LGDSVIQQMLGHGLAAKLSARLGEGLVNGLMSVRVGIAAIKTTRPLPFDQLKQPKVMDFMGDLAKIANPQKPS' A
#
# COMPACT_ATOMS: atom_id res chain seq x y z
N LEU A 1 20.36 21.76 -26.76
CA LEU A 1 19.40 22.36 -25.80
C LEU A 1 18.07 21.59 -25.73
N GLY A 2 17.62 20.88 -26.79
CA GLY A 2 16.38 20.07 -26.76
C GLY A 2 16.48 18.72 -26.04
N ASP A 3 17.60 18.00 -26.15
CA ASP A 3 17.78 16.67 -25.54
C ASP A 3 17.66 16.67 -24.01
N SER A 4 18.13 17.71 -23.33
CA SER A 4 18.11 17.77 -21.86
C SER A 4 16.70 17.97 -21.30
N VAL A 5 15.86 18.76 -21.98
CA VAL A 5 14.46 19.00 -21.58
C VAL A 5 13.62 17.74 -21.75
N ILE A 6 13.82 17.02 -22.86
CA ILE A 6 13.14 15.75 -23.13
C ILE A 6 13.59 14.69 -22.12
N GLN A 7 14.89 14.58 -21.85
CA GLN A 7 15.42 13.62 -20.88
C GLN A 7 14.92 13.89 -19.45
N GLN A 8 14.80 15.16 -19.05
CA GLN A 8 14.21 15.51 -17.75
C GLN A 8 12.71 15.24 -17.70
N MET A 9 11.94 15.56 -18.74
CA MET A 9 10.51 15.26 -18.83
C MET A 9 10.23 13.75 -18.83
N LEU A 10 11.08 12.95 -19.51
CA LEU A 10 10.94 11.50 -19.56
C LEU A 10 11.19 10.87 -18.17
N GLY A 11 12.23 11.35 -17.46
CA GLY A 11 12.53 10.89 -16.09
C GLY A 11 11.47 11.29 -15.07
N HIS A 12 11.02 12.55 -15.11
CA HIS A 12 9.99 13.06 -14.19
C HIS A 12 8.61 12.46 -14.49
N GLY A 13 8.26 12.24 -15.76
CA GLY A 13 6.99 11.64 -16.15
C GLY A 13 6.87 10.17 -15.77
N LEU A 14 7.96 9.39 -15.92
CA LEU A 14 7.98 7.99 -15.51
C LEU A 14 7.93 7.85 -13.99
N ALA A 15 8.69 8.67 -13.26
CA ALA A 15 8.65 8.72 -11.80
C ALA A 15 7.25 9.14 -11.30
N ALA A 16 6.65 10.18 -11.88
CA ALA A 16 5.30 10.63 -11.52
C ALA A 16 4.25 9.54 -11.75
N LYS A 17 4.33 8.82 -12.87
CA LYS A 17 3.40 7.71 -13.16
C LYS A 17 3.59 6.54 -12.20
N LEU A 18 4.83 6.20 -11.86
CA LEU A 18 5.13 5.14 -10.90
C LEU A 18 4.63 5.52 -9.50
N SER A 19 4.92 6.75 -9.04
CA SER A 19 4.44 7.30 -7.77
C SER A 19 2.92 7.34 -7.68
N ALA A 20 2.23 7.68 -8.77
CA ALA A 20 0.77 7.66 -8.81
C ALA A 20 0.22 6.24 -8.60
N ARG A 21 0.79 5.24 -9.30
CA ARG A 21 0.37 3.83 -9.14
C ARG A 21 0.69 3.25 -7.77
N LEU A 22 1.83 3.64 -7.20
CA LEU A 22 2.21 3.37 -5.81
C LEU A 22 1.20 3.94 -4.81
N GLY A 23 0.82 5.22 -5.01
CA GLY A 23 -0.15 5.91 -4.16
C GLY A 23 -1.53 5.25 -4.22
N GLU A 24 -2.04 4.97 -5.42
CA GLU A 24 -3.30 4.25 -5.62
C GLU A 24 -3.27 2.85 -4.97
N GLY A 25 -2.16 2.10 -5.13
CA GLY A 25 -1.98 0.79 -4.52
C GLY A 25 -2.00 0.82 -2.99
N LEU A 26 -1.31 1.80 -2.38
CA LEU A 26 -1.30 1.99 -0.92
C LEU A 26 -2.67 2.40 -0.38
N VAL A 27 -3.36 3.32 -1.05
CA VAL A 27 -4.71 3.77 -0.66
C VAL A 27 -5.69 2.59 -0.70
N ASN A 28 -5.66 1.80 -1.76
CA ASN A 28 -6.50 0.61 -1.90
C ASN A 28 -6.14 -0.47 -0.87
N GLY A 29 -4.84 -0.69 -0.62
CA GLY A 29 -4.38 -1.62 0.41
C GLY A 29 -4.85 -1.21 1.81
N LEU A 30 -4.79 0.07 2.14
CA LEU A 30 -5.26 0.61 3.42
C LEU A 30 -6.77 0.39 3.59
N MET A 31 -7.56 0.59 2.53
CA MET A 31 -8.99 0.29 2.54
C MET A 31 -9.26 -1.18 2.87
N SER A 32 -8.54 -2.10 2.22
CA SER A 32 -8.64 -3.55 2.46
C SER A 32 -8.29 -3.93 3.89
N VAL A 33 -7.24 -3.32 4.47
CA VAL A 33 -6.87 -3.55 5.88
C VAL A 33 -8.02 -3.13 6.81
N ARG A 34 -8.63 -1.96 6.56
CA ARG A 34 -9.77 -1.49 7.38
C ARG A 34 -10.96 -2.44 7.30
N VAL A 35 -11.31 -2.89 6.10
CA VAL A 35 -12.41 -3.84 5.89
C VAL A 35 -12.09 -5.19 6.54
N GLY A 36 -10.86 -5.69 6.39
CA GLY A 36 -10.42 -6.93 7.02
C GLY A 36 -10.50 -6.88 8.55
N ILE A 37 -10.07 -5.78 9.17
CA ILE A 37 -10.19 -5.59 10.63
C ILE A 37 -11.67 -5.58 11.06
N ALA A 38 -12.55 -4.91 10.30
CA ALA A 38 -13.98 -4.92 10.58
C ALA A 38 -14.57 -6.33 10.46
N ALA A 39 -14.19 -7.08 9.42
CA ALA A 39 -14.60 -8.47 9.24
C ALA A 39 -14.16 -9.36 10.42
N ILE A 40 -12.90 -9.23 10.87
CA ILE A 40 -12.39 -9.95 12.05
C ILE A 40 -13.22 -9.62 13.29
N LYS A 41 -13.62 -8.37 13.48
CA LYS A 41 -14.45 -7.98 14.62
C LYS A 41 -15.87 -8.55 14.54
N THR A 42 -16.46 -8.62 13.36
CA THR A 42 -17.82 -9.12 13.14
C THR A 42 -17.91 -10.64 13.27
N THR A 43 -16.94 -11.38 12.74
CA THR A 43 -17.00 -12.85 12.71
C THR A 43 -16.55 -13.51 14.01
N ARG A 44 -15.95 -12.76 14.94
CA ARG A 44 -15.38 -13.34 16.15
C ARG A 44 -16.43 -13.47 17.27
N PRO A 45 -16.65 -14.68 17.81
CA PRO A 45 -17.62 -14.91 18.88
C PRO A 45 -17.13 -14.50 20.28
N LEU A 46 -15.82 -14.43 20.51
CA LEU A 46 -15.20 -14.17 21.81
C LEU A 46 -14.57 -12.76 21.88
N PRO A 47 -14.58 -12.08 23.04
CA PRO A 47 -13.92 -10.78 23.18
C PRO A 47 -12.40 -10.85 23.02
N PHE A 48 -11.75 -9.71 22.73
CA PHE A 48 -10.30 -9.57 22.67
C PHE A 48 -9.70 -9.48 24.07
N ASP A 49 -9.74 -10.58 24.81
CA ASP A 49 -9.33 -10.61 26.22
C ASP A 49 -7.87 -11.05 26.38
N GLN A 50 -7.45 -12.09 25.64
CA GLN A 50 -6.08 -12.61 25.70
C GLN A 50 -5.17 -12.13 24.56
N LEU A 51 -5.75 -11.68 23.44
CA LEU A 51 -5.01 -11.30 22.23
C LEU A 51 -5.29 -9.85 21.86
N LYS A 52 -4.23 -9.11 21.54
CA LYS A 52 -4.31 -7.71 21.10
C LYS A 52 -5.19 -7.59 19.85
N GLN A 53 -6.05 -6.57 19.81
CA GLN A 53 -6.82 -6.24 18.61
C GLN A 53 -5.87 -5.86 17.46
N PRO A 54 -6.06 -6.43 16.25
CA PRO A 54 -5.29 -6.02 15.08
C PRO A 54 -5.63 -4.58 14.74
N LYS A 55 -4.58 -3.77 14.57
CA LYS A 55 -4.64 -2.36 14.19
C LYS A 55 -4.10 -2.21 12.78
N VAL A 56 -4.51 -1.13 12.12
CA VAL A 56 -4.03 -0.78 10.79
C VAL A 56 -2.49 -0.72 10.72
N MET A 57 -1.84 -0.21 11.77
CA MET A 57 -0.38 -0.11 11.86
C MET A 57 0.34 -1.47 11.85
N ASP A 58 -0.33 -2.53 12.30
CA ASP A 58 0.26 -3.87 12.33
C ASP A 58 0.47 -4.42 10.90
N PHE A 59 -0.19 -3.84 9.89
CA PHE A 59 -0.10 -4.23 8.47
C PHE A 59 0.80 -3.31 7.63
N MET A 60 1.46 -2.31 8.24
CA MET A 60 2.26 -1.32 7.50
C MET A 60 3.39 -1.97 6.69
N GLY A 61 4.02 -3.01 7.24
CA GLY A 61 5.08 -3.75 6.55
C GLY A 61 4.58 -4.50 5.31
N ASP A 62 3.34 -4.99 5.33
CA ASP A 62 2.74 -5.67 4.19
C ASP A 62 2.25 -4.67 3.14
N LEU A 63 1.71 -3.52 3.56
CA LEU A 63 1.42 -2.40 2.66
C LEU A 63 2.68 -1.89 1.95
N ALA A 64 3.81 -1.81 2.65
CA ALA A 64 5.09 -1.43 2.05
C ALA A 64 5.60 -2.44 1.01
N LYS A 65 5.32 -3.74 1.19
CA LYS A 65 5.65 -4.78 0.18
C LYS A 65 4.77 -4.67 -1.06
N ILE A 66 3.49 -4.32 -0.90
CA ILE A 66 2.57 -4.09 -2.04
C ILE A 66 3.02 -2.87 -2.86
N ALA A 67 3.54 -1.85 -2.17
CA ALA A 67 4.14 -0.69 -2.82
C ALA A 67 5.39 -1.05 -3.64
N ASN A 68 6.17 -2.03 -3.21
CA ASN A 68 7.39 -2.44 -3.91
C ASN A 68 7.26 -3.87 -4.47
N PRO A 69 6.53 -4.09 -5.59
CA PRO A 69 6.40 -5.39 -6.21
C PRO A 69 7.76 -5.79 -6.80
N GLN A 70 8.63 -6.39 -5.99
CA GLN A 70 9.84 -7.03 -6.49
C GLN A 70 9.41 -8.16 -7.41
N LYS A 71 9.91 -8.09 -8.65
CA LYS A 71 9.71 -9.10 -9.69
C LYS A 71 10.15 -10.47 -9.14
N PRO A 72 9.31 -11.51 -9.17
CA PRO A 72 9.76 -12.85 -8.81
C PRO A 72 10.83 -13.28 -9.82
N SER A 73 11.98 -13.69 -9.30
CA SER A 73 13.10 -14.24 -10.08
C SER A 73 12.85 -15.69 -10.47
#